data_AF-A0A3L6RQZ4-F1
#
_entry.id   AF-A0A3L6RQZ4-F1
#
_cell.length_a   1.000
_cell.length_b   1.000
_cell.length_c   1.000
_cell.angle_alpha   90.00
_cell.angle_beta   90.00
_cell.angle_gamma   90.00
#
_symmetry.space_group_name_H-M   'P 1'
#
loop_
_entity.id
_entity.type
_entity.pdbx_description
1 polymer ?
#
loop_
_entity_poly.entity_id
_entity_poly.type
_entity_poly.pdbx_seq_one_letter_code
_entity_poly.pdbx_strand_id
1 'polypeptide(L)'
;MWGKGKKRFGGGGGGEPAAKRQAAGDEGPSESAEDGTVVAEISKNKKVSVRSWKGKVYVDMREFYVKDGKTLPTRKGISLQLDQWKTLRDNIKAIDEAIKENT
;
A
#
# COMPACT_ATOMS: atom_id res chain seq x y z
N MET A 1 -47.27 18.00 -26.91
CA MET A 1 -48.02 16.73 -26.89
C MET A 1 -47.68 15.98 -25.61
N TRP A 2 -48.71 15.61 -24.86
CA TRP A 2 -48.68 14.89 -23.59
C TRP A 2 -48.70 13.39 -23.88
N GLY A 3 -47.80 12.61 -23.27
CA GLY A 3 -47.79 11.15 -23.39
C GLY A 3 -47.64 10.50 -22.01
N LYS A 4 -48.78 10.24 -21.35
CA LYS A 4 -48.86 9.43 -20.12
C LYS A 4 -48.58 7.96 -20.47
N GLY A 5 -47.60 7.35 -19.82
CA GLY A 5 -47.41 5.90 -19.81
C GLY A 5 -47.16 5.43 -18.38
N LYS A 6 -48.21 4.91 -17.74
CA LYS A 6 -48.21 4.38 -16.37
C LYS A 6 -48.22 2.85 -16.47
N LYS A 7 -47.14 2.18 -16.06
CA LYS A 7 -47.18 0.76 -15.65
C LYS A 7 -46.40 0.62 -14.34
N ARG A 8 -47.09 0.06 -13.34
CA ARG A 8 -46.56 -0.28 -12.01
C ARG A 8 -46.35 -1.78 -11.92
N PHE A 9 -45.43 -2.12 -11.00
CA PHE A 9 -45.22 -3.36 -10.26
C PHE A 9 -44.41 -4.49 -10.89
N GLY A 10 -43.29 -4.80 -10.23
CA GLY A 10 -42.58 -6.07 -10.32
C GLY A 10 -41.20 -6.05 -9.66
N GLY A 11 -41.12 -6.52 -8.41
CA GLY A 11 -39.92 -7.19 -7.88
C GLY A 11 -38.89 -6.31 -7.16
N GLY A 12 -38.60 -6.68 -5.91
CA GLY A 12 -37.70 -5.97 -5.00
C GLY A 12 -36.22 -6.16 -5.28
N GLY A 13 -35.41 -5.31 -4.64
CA GLY A 13 -33.95 -5.39 -4.65
C GLY A 13 -33.25 -4.03 -4.68
N GLY A 14 -33.53 -3.13 -3.74
CA GLY A 14 -32.63 -2.01 -3.47
C GLY A 14 -31.56 -2.49 -2.49
N GLY A 15 -30.26 -2.32 -2.68
CA GLY A 15 -29.54 -1.51 -3.65
C GLY A 15 -28.48 -0.73 -2.90
N GLU A 16 -27.23 -1.17 -2.97
CA GLU A 16 -26.08 -0.27 -2.87
C GLU A 16 -24.97 -0.83 -3.78
N PRO A 17 -24.73 -0.24 -4.97
CA PRO A 17 -23.67 -0.65 -5.86
C PRO A 17 -22.33 -0.07 -5.39
N ALA A 18 -21.30 -0.92 -5.40
CA ALA A 18 -19.92 -0.61 -5.09
C ALA A 18 -19.48 0.74 -5.69
N ALA A 19 -19.18 1.69 -4.81
CA ALA A 19 -18.50 2.92 -5.17
C ALA A 19 -17.18 2.55 -5.87
N LYS A 20 -17.19 2.72 -7.20
CA LYS A 20 -16.05 2.70 -8.11
C LYS A 20 -14.95 3.56 -7.49
N ARG A 21 -13.98 2.93 -6.81
CA ARG A 21 -12.77 3.61 -6.34
C ARG A 21 -12.07 4.14 -7.58
N GLN A 22 -12.22 5.44 -7.79
CA GLN A 22 -11.48 6.20 -8.77
C GLN A 22 -10.00 5.89 -8.56
N ALA A 23 -9.35 5.44 -9.63
CA ALA A 23 -7.91 5.26 -9.66
C ALA A 23 -7.28 6.61 -9.30
N ALA A 24 -6.76 6.70 -8.08
CA ALA A 24 -5.98 7.84 -7.64
C ALA A 24 -4.73 7.92 -8.52
N GLY A 25 -4.69 8.99 -9.31
CA GLY A 25 -3.53 9.86 -9.52
C GLY A 25 -2.25 9.21 -10.03
N ASP A 26 -1.89 9.60 -11.25
CA ASP A 26 -0.51 9.63 -11.72
C ASP A 26 0.29 10.59 -10.82
N GLU A 27 0.89 10.06 -9.75
CA GLU A 27 2.00 10.71 -9.06
C GLU A 27 3.27 10.06 -9.58
N GLY A 28 4.01 10.81 -10.39
CA GLY A 28 5.34 10.42 -10.89
C GLY A 28 6.30 10.04 -9.75
N PRO A 29 7.47 9.46 -10.06
CA PRO A 29 8.39 8.93 -9.05
C PRO A 29 8.76 10.05 -8.06
N SER A 30 8.37 9.92 -6.81
CA SER A 30 8.83 10.83 -5.76
C SER A 30 10.33 10.66 -5.62
N GLU A 31 11.11 11.66 -6.06
CA GLU A 31 12.57 11.75 -5.87
C GLU A 31 12.94 12.00 -4.39
N SER A 32 12.42 11.17 -3.48
CA SER A 32 12.71 11.24 -2.03
C SER A 32 13.35 9.93 -1.55
N ALA A 33 14.22 9.35 -2.36
CA ALA A 33 14.95 8.14 -2.03
C ALA A 33 16.01 8.35 -0.92
N GLU A 34 16.25 9.60 -0.49
CA GLU A 34 17.42 9.95 0.32
C GLU A 34 17.11 10.41 1.76
N ASP A 35 15.85 10.44 2.21
CA ASP A 35 15.49 10.96 3.54
C ASP A 35 15.41 9.89 4.65
N GLY A 36 16.01 8.72 4.43
CA GLY A 36 15.94 7.60 5.39
C GLY A 36 17.20 6.74 5.42
N THR A 37 17.54 6.24 6.61
CA THR A 37 18.66 5.32 6.81
C THR A 37 18.26 3.93 6.33
N VAL A 38 18.95 3.40 5.30
CA VAL A 38 18.78 2.01 4.88
C VAL A 38 19.32 1.09 5.97
N VAL A 39 18.46 0.21 6.47
CA VAL A 39 18.77 -0.75 7.53
C VAL A 39 19.11 -2.12 6.95
N ALA A 40 18.43 -2.51 5.87
CA ALA A 40 18.66 -3.79 5.20
C ALA A 40 18.33 -3.74 3.72
N GLU A 41 19.06 -4.50 2.92
CA GLU A 41 18.70 -4.84 1.55
C GLU A 41 18.23 -6.31 1.53
N ILE A 42 16.93 -6.53 1.33
CA ILE A 42 16.32 -7.88 1.39
C ILE A 42 16.33 -8.58 0.03
N SER A 43 16.52 -7.82 -1.06
CA SER A 43 16.83 -8.32 -2.40
C SER A 43 17.56 -7.23 -3.18
N LYS A 44 18.02 -7.54 -4.40
CA LYS A 44 18.64 -6.55 -5.31
C LYS A 44 17.84 -5.27 -5.48
N ASN A 45 16.51 -5.34 -5.36
CA ASN A 45 15.61 -4.24 -5.61
C ASN A 45 14.63 -3.96 -4.46
N LYS A 46 14.85 -4.52 -3.26
CA LYS A 46 13.98 -4.29 -2.10
C LYS A 46 14.81 -3.87 -0.90
N LYS A 47 14.44 -2.76 -0.29
CA LYS A 47 15.15 -2.18 0.85
C LYS A 47 14.21 -1.95 2.02
N VAL A 48 14.75 -2.05 3.22
CA VAL A 48 14.13 -1.62 4.47
C VAL A 48 14.89 -0.39 4.95
N SER A 49 14.18 0.71 5.19
CA SER A 49 14.76 1.95 5.71
C SER A 49 13.95 2.50 6.87
N VAL A 50 14.60 3.29 7.72
CA VAL A 50 13.95 4.08 8.77
C VAL A 50 14.02 5.54 8.36
N ARG A 51 12.87 6.21 8.27
CA ARG A 51 12.76 7.61 7.87
C ARG A 51 11.93 8.40 8.88
N SER A 52 12.18 9.71 8.92
CA SER A 52 11.37 10.65 9.69
C SER A 52 10.59 11.56 8.75
N TRP A 53 9.28 11.67 8.96
CA TRP A 53 8.43 12.55 8.15
C TRP A 53 7.45 13.30 9.05
N LYS A 54 7.48 14.64 9.00
CA LYS A 54 6.63 15.51 9.83
C LYS A 54 6.66 15.13 11.33
N GLY A 55 7.86 14.87 11.85
CA GLY A 55 8.07 14.52 13.26
C GLY A 55 7.67 13.10 13.66
N LYS A 56 7.29 12.24 12.70
CA LYS A 56 6.95 10.84 12.95
C LYS A 56 7.97 9.90 12.30
N VAL A 57 8.31 8.82 13.00
CA VAL A 57 9.22 7.78 12.51
C VAL A 57 8.42 6.70 11.78
N TYR A 58 8.96 6.27 10.64
CA TYR A 58 8.41 5.20 9.83
C TYR A 58 9.48 4.17 9.48
N VAL A 59 9.08 2.90 9.46
CA VAL A 59 9.85 1.80 8.87
C VAL A 59 9.29 1.56 7.47
N ASP A 60 10.04 1.89 6.44
CA ASP A 60 9.65 1.71 5.04
C ASP A 60 10.26 0.43 4.48
N MET A 61 9.42 -0.43 3.90
CA MET A 61 9.81 -1.64 3.18
C MET A 61 9.37 -1.48 1.73
N ARG A 62 10.29 -1.23 0.80
CA ARG A 62 9.95 -0.77 -0.55
C ARG A 62 10.74 -1.43 -1.66
N GLU A 63 10.07 -1.69 -2.77
CA GLU A 63 10.67 -2.12 -4.02
C GLU A 63 11.11 -0.90 -4.84
N PHE A 64 12.31 -0.97 -5.40
CA PHE A 64 12.93 0.05 -6.23
C PHE A 64 13.12 -0.49 -7.64
N TYR A 65 13.30 0.43 -8.59
CA TYR A 65 13.69 0.12 -9.95
C TYR A 65 14.79 1.07 -10.40
N VAL A 66 15.54 0.68 -11.42
CA VAL A 66 16.59 1.53 -12.01
C VAL A 66 16.06 2.13 -13.29
N LYS A 67 16.18 3.45 -13.42
CA LYS A 67 15.88 4.20 -14.63
C LYS A 67 16.94 5.27 -14.82
N ASP A 68 17.55 5.31 -16.00
CA ASP A 68 18.61 6.28 -16.34
C ASP A 68 19.77 6.31 -15.32
N GLY A 69 20.15 5.13 -14.80
CA GLY A 69 21.19 4.98 -13.78
C GLY A 69 20.78 5.38 -12.36
N LYS A 70 19.58 5.95 -12.17
CA LYS A 70 19.03 6.31 -10.86
C LYS A 70 18.19 5.18 -10.27
N THR A 71 18.31 4.98 -8.96
CA THR A 71 17.45 4.05 -8.21
C THR A 71 16.23 4.82 -7.69
N LEU A 72 15.04 4.44 -8.16
CA LEU A 72 13.79 5.13 -7.85
C LEU A 72 12.83 4.19 -7.11
N PRO A 73 12.07 4.69 -6.13
CA PRO A 73 11.06 3.89 -5.43
C PRO A 73 9.92 3.55 -6.38
N THR A 74 9.34 2.35 -6.22
CA THR A 74 8.08 2.00 -6.85
C THR A 74 6.91 2.23 -5.89
N ARG A 75 5.70 2.15 -6.43
CA ARG A 75 4.46 2.09 -5.63
C ARG A 75 4.35 0.82 -4.78
N LYS A 76 5.12 -0.24 -5.08
CA LYS A 76 5.12 -1.48 -4.29
C LYS A 76 5.97 -1.30 -3.04
N GLY A 77 5.32 -1.32 -1.89
CA GLY A 77 5.96 -1.19 -0.60
C GLY A 77 4.97 -0.71 0.45
N ILE A 78 5.41 -0.68 1.70
CA ILE A 78 4.63 -0.21 2.83
C ILE A 78 5.51 0.62 3.75
N SER A 79 4.95 1.71 4.28
CA SER A 79 5.56 2.50 5.34
C SER A 79 4.77 2.27 6.62
N LEU A 80 5.40 1.61 7.60
CA LEU A 80 4.80 1.31 8.89
C LEU A 80 5.09 2.44 9.86
N GLN A 81 4.08 2.89 10.59
CA GLN A 81 4.30 3.73 11.77
C GLN A 81 4.95 2.92 12.89
N LEU A 82 5.51 3.61 13.88
CA LEU A 82 6.26 2.98 14.97
C LEU A 82 5.42 1.98 15.78
N ASP A 83 4.13 2.25 15.99
CA ASP A 83 3.18 1.33 16.64
C ASP A 83 2.93 0.07 15.80
N GLN A 84 2.71 0.22 14.50
CA GLN A 84 2.53 -0.90 13.57
C GLN A 84 3.80 -1.77 13.50
N TRP A 85 4.98 -1.16 13.49
CA TRP A 85 6.26 -1.87 13.53
C TRP A 85 6.42 -2.67 14.83
N LYS A 86 6.07 -2.10 15.99
CA LYS A 86 6.11 -2.81 17.27
C LYS A 86 5.20 -4.04 17.24
N THR A 87 3.97 -3.89 16.77
CA THR A 87 3.03 -5.00 16.64
C THR A 87 3.58 -6.10 15.72
N LEU A 88 4.16 -5.74 14.56
CA LEU A 88 4.79 -6.72 13.67
C LEU A 88 5.93 -7.46 14.37
N ARG A 89 6.82 -6.72 15.03
CA ARG A 89 7.98 -7.26 15.76
C ARG A 89 7.55 -8.24 16.85
N ASP A 90 6.54 -7.88 17.63
CA ASP A 90 6.07 -8.70 18.75
C ASP A 90 5.42 -10.02 18.28
N ASN A 91 5.01 -10.09 17.01
CA ASN A 91 4.44 -11.28 16.38
C ASN A 91 5.41 -12.07 15.49
N ILE A 92 6.71 -11.72 15.44
CA ILE A 92 7.70 -12.42 14.59
C ILE A 92 7.71 -13.94 14.85
N LYS A 93 7.63 -14.37 16.12
CA LYS A 93 7.62 -15.81 16.44
C LYS A 93 6.42 -16.54 15.84
N ALA A 94 5.23 -15.95 15.94
CA ALA A 94 4.02 -16.53 15.35
C ALA A 94 4.09 -16.56 13.82
N ILE A 95 4.72 -15.55 13.21
CA ILE A 95 5.00 -15.54 11.76
C ILE A 95 5.97 -16.67 11.40
N ASP A 96 7.05 -16.87 12.15
CA ASP A 96 8.04 -17.92 11.89
C ASP A 96 7.41 -19.33 12.01
N GLU A 97 6.54 -19.54 12.98
CA GLU A 97 5.77 -20.78 13.13
C GLU A 97 4.84 -21.01 11.93
N ALA A 98 4.07 -20.00 11.54
CA ALA A 98 3.19 -20.09 10.38
C ALA A 98 3.96 -20.36 9.07
N ILE A 99 5.17 -19.79 8.89
CA ILE A 99 6.01 -20.07 7.72
C ILE A 99 6.41 -21.54 7.66
N LYS A 100 6.82 -22.14 8.80
CA LYS A 100 7.20 -23.55 8.88
C LYS A 100 6.05 -24.50 8.58
N GLU A 101 4.81 -24.13 8.92
CA GLU A 101 3.63 -24.94 8.62
C GLU A 101 3.26 -24.90 7.12
N ASN A 102 3.72 -23.88 6.39
CA ASN A 102 3.40 -23.66 4.98
C ASN A 102 4.59 -23.90 4.03
N THR A 103 5.70 -24.41 4.55
CA THR A 103 6.93 -24.73 3.79
C THR A 103 7.35 -26.16 4.07
#